data_AF-A0A537TA73-F1
#
_entry.id   AF-A0A537TA73-F1
#
_cell.length_a   1.000
_cell.length_b   1.000
_cell.length_c   1.000
_cell.angle_alpha   90.00
_cell.angle_beta   90.00
_cell.angle_gamma   90.00
#
_symmetry.space_group_name_H-M   'P 1'
#
loop_
_entity.id
_entity.type
_entity.pdbx_description
1 polymer ?
#
loop_
_entity_poly.entity_id
_entity_poly.type
_entity_poly.pdbx_seq_one_letter_code
_entity_poly.pdbx_strand_id
1 'polypeptide(L)'
;AIRERAGIASHGFSYEQSAIVTTVAHERDHCGRAEEHFLPAGPFAILPLKRDASLGHRSSIVWTEQTQEAARIVALPEAEFHAELERRFGLRLGEIAAVGPRRVHPL
;
A
#
# COMPACT_ATOMS: atom_id res chain seq x y z
N ALA A 1 -11.20 17.09 -17.44
CA ALA A 1 -12.65 17.44 -17.51
C ALA A 1 -12.97 18.87 -17.05
N ILE A 2 -13.11 19.20 -15.75
CA ILE A 2 -13.53 20.57 -15.34
C ILE A 2 -12.45 21.62 -15.65
N ARG A 3 -11.19 21.35 -15.30
CA ARG A 3 -10.06 22.26 -15.50
C ARG A 3 -9.82 22.61 -16.97
N GLU A 4 -9.86 21.61 -17.86
CA GLU A 4 -9.79 21.81 -19.32
C GLU A 4 -10.95 22.66 -19.84
N ARG A 5 -12.18 22.39 -19.39
CA ARG A 5 -13.37 23.18 -19.79
C ARG A 5 -13.29 24.64 -19.34
N ALA A 6 -12.53 24.92 -18.28
CA ALA A 6 -12.28 26.27 -17.79
C ALA A 6 -11.06 26.95 -18.47
N GLY A 7 -10.39 26.30 -19.43
CA GLY A 7 -9.20 26.84 -20.09
C GLY A 7 -7.97 26.93 -19.18
N ILE A 8 -7.97 26.24 -18.04
CA ILE A 8 -6.88 26.26 -17.07
C ILE A 8 -5.85 25.21 -17.50
N ALA A 9 -4.68 25.65 -17.94
CA ALA A 9 -3.58 24.75 -18.29
C ALA A 9 -3.09 23.96 -17.06
N SER A 10 -2.63 22.73 -17.27
CA SER A 10 -1.91 21.95 -16.27
C SER A 10 -0.68 21.31 -16.86
N HIS A 11 0.40 21.32 -16.09
CA HIS A 11 1.62 20.61 -16.38
C HIS A 11 1.68 19.39 -15.47
N GLY A 12 1.96 18.22 -16.03
CA GLY A 12 2.10 16.97 -15.30
C GLY A 12 3.41 16.31 -15.66
N PHE A 13 4.00 15.62 -14.69
CA PHE A 13 5.15 14.76 -14.88
C PHE A 13 4.73 13.36 -14.40
N SER A 14 5.02 12.35 -15.21
CA SER A 14 4.82 10.96 -14.79
C SER A 14 5.94 10.61 -13.83
N TYR A 15 5.61 10.07 -12.66
CA TYR A 15 6.62 9.47 -11.78
C TYR A 15 7.04 8.08 -12.23
N GLU A 16 6.35 7.50 -13.21
CA GLU A 16 6.52 6.11 -13.67
C GLU A 16 6.35 5.08 -12.54
N GLN A 17 5.73 5.51 -11.45
CA GLN A 17 5.47 4.74 -10.24
C GLN A 17 3.97 4.55 -10.03
N SER A 18 3.64 3.48 -9.33
CA SER A 18 2.29 3.20 -8.88
C SER A 18 2.30 2.77 -7.43
N ALA A 19 1.23 3.09 -6.71
CA ALA A 19 1.01 2.65 -5.34
C ALA A 19 0.05 1.46 -5.32
N ILE A 20 0.51 0.36 -4.71
CA ILE A 20 -0.36 -0.74 -4.28
C ILE A 20 -0.95 -0.36 -2.93
N VAL A 21 -2.28 -0.36 -2.84
CA VAL A 21 -3.03 -0.06 -1.62
C VAL A 21 -3.85 -1.28 -1.23
N THR A 22 -3.66 -1.75 -0.01
CA THR A 22 -4.50 -2.81 0.58
C THR A 22 -4.61 -2.63 2.10
N THR A 23 -5.59 -3.31 2.68
CA THR A 23 -5.73 -3.43 4.14
C THR A 23 -5.04 -4.69 4.61
N VAL A 24 -4.21 -4.55 5.65
CA VAL A 24 -3.46 -5.65 6.26
C VAL A 24 -3.95 -5.80 7.70
N ALA A 25 -4.46 -6.97 8.04
CA ALA A 25 -4.70 -7.37 9.43
C ALA A 25 -3.38 -7.83 10.06
N HIS A 26 -3.22 -7.62 11.36
CA HIS A 26 -2.02 -7.99 12.10
C HIS A 26 -2.33 -8.38 13.54
N GLU A 27 -1.41 -9.13 14.16
CA GLU A 27 -1.59 -9.71 15.49
C GLU A 27 -1.60 -8.65 16.61
N ARG A 28 -0.72 -7.65 16.53
CA ARG A 28 -0.44 -6.72 17.64
C ARG A 28 -0.86 -5.29 17.33
N ASP A 29 -1.26 -4.55 18.35
CA ASP A 29 -1.64 -3.15 18.20
C ASP A 29 -0.46 -2.29 17.70
N HIS A 30 -0.72 -1.54 16.62
CA HIS A 30 0.17 -0.50 16.10
C HIS A 30 0.29 0.74 17.04
N CYS A 31 -0.54 0.82 18.08
CA CYS A 31 -0.61 1.90 19.07
C CYS A 31 -0.81 3.30 18.44
N GLY A 32 -1.57 3.37 17.34
CA GLY A 32 -1.84 4.62 16.63
C GLY A 32 -0.63 5.20 15.89
N ARG A 33 0.43 4.41 15.69
CA ARG A 33 1.66 4.86 15.04
C ARG A 33 1.67 4.51 13.56
N ALA A 34 1.93 5.51 12.74
CA ALA A 34 2.28 5.31 11.34
C ALA A 34 3.79 5.03 11.22
N GLU A 35 4.15 4.16 10.28
CA GLU A 35 5.53 3.86 9.93
C GLU A 35 5.70 4.00 8.41
N GLU A 36 6.87 4.45 7.97
CA GLU A 36 7.20 4.52 6.55
C GLU A 36 8.63 4.02 6.36
N HIS A 37 8.79 3.01 5.50
CA HIS A 37 10.08 2.49 5.10
C HIS A 37 10.47 3.13 3.77
N PHE A 38 11.64 3.76 3.70
CA PHE A 38 12.19 4.29 2.45
C PHE A 38 12.95 3.17 1.74
N LEU A 39 12.34 2.63 0.68
CA LEU A 39 12.92 1.58 -0.14
C LEU A 39 13.41 2.16 -1.48
N PRO A 40 14.32 1.47 -2.21
CA PRO A 40 14.84 1.98 -3.47
C PRO A 40 13.78 2.35 -4.51
N ALA A 41 12.67 1.62 -4.56
CA ALA A 41 11.60 1.86 -5.52
C ALA A 41 10.56 2.90 -5.07
N GLY A 42 10.65 3.38 -3.82
CA GLY A 42 9.69 4.30 -3.23
C GLY A 42 9.34 3.96 -1.78
N PRO A 43 8.53 4.80 -1.12
CA PRO A 43 8.10 4.56 0.25
C PRO A 43 7.14 3.36 0.35
N PHE A 44 7.25 2.64 1.47
CA PHE A 44 6.28 1.68 1.94
C PHE A 44 5.69 2.19 3.26
N ALA A 45 4.50 2.76 3.21
CA ALA A 45 3.83 3.35 4.36
C ALA A 45 2.82 2.38 4.98
N ILE A 46 2.78 2.34 6.30
CA ILE A 46 1.84 1.57 7.12
C ILE A 46 1.05 2.57 7.96
N LEU A 47 -0.23 2.71 7.65
CA LEU A 47 -1.13 3.68 8.28
C LEU A 47 -2.10 2.98 9.23
N PRO A 48 -2.16 3.38 10.50
CA PRO A 48 -3.02 2.73 11.49
C PRO A 48 -4.50 2.94 11.13
N LEU A 49 -5.29 1.87 11.24
CA LEU A 49 -6.74 1.95 11.09
C LEU A 49 -7.41 1.64 12.43
N LYS A 50 -8.66 2.10 12.57
CA LYS A 50 -9.48 1.70 13.72
C LYS A 50 -9.65 0.18 13.72
N ARG A 51 -9.52 -0.42 14.90
CA ARG A 51 -9.75 -1.85 15.13
C ARG A 51 -11.10 -2.26 14.53
N ASP A 52 -11.08 -3.37 13.82
CA ASP A 52 -12.29 -3.99 13.27
C ASP A 52 -12.82 -5.04 14.25
N ALA A 53 -14.14 -5.16 14.36
CA ALA A 53 -14.75 -6.12 15.30
C ALA A 53 -14.50 -7.57 14.91
N SER A 54 -14.33 -7.86 13.60
CA SER A 54 -14.14 -9.20 13.06
C SER A 54 -12.68 -9.51 12.74
N LEU A 55 -11.94 -8.53 12.21
CA LEU A 55 -10.55 -8.72 11.76
C LEU A 55 -9.51 -8.34 12.81
N GLY A 56 -9.89 -7.64 13.88
CA GLY A 56 -8.97 -7.19 14.92
C GLY A 56 -8.13 -5.98 14.50
N HIS A 57 -6.82 -6.03 14.77
CA HIS A 57 -5.91 -4.93 14.46
C HIS A 57 -5.60 -4.89 12.96
N ARG A 58 -5.55 -3.68 12.38
CA ARG A 58 -5.35 -3.51 10.95
C ARG A 58 -4.70 -2.18 10.60
N SER A 59 -4.03 -2.17 9.46
CA SER A 59 -3.43 -0.99 8.85
C SER A 59 -3.80 -0.91 7.36
N SER A 60 -3.85 0.30 6.82
CA SER A 60 -3.78 0.49 5.36
C SER A 60 -2.32 0.60 4.98
N ILE A 61 -1.89 -0.10 3.93
CA ILE A 61 -0.57 0.11 3.36
C ILE A 61 -0.64 0.96 2.10
N VAL A 62 0.43 1.72 1.84
CA VAL A 62 0.72 2.35 0.56
C VAL A 62 2.11 1.88 0.17
N TRP A 63 2.17 0.99 -0.81
CA TRP A 63 3.41 0.38 -1.29
C TRP A 63 3.72 0.91 -2.68
N THR A 64 4.67 1.84 -2.75
CA THR A 64 5.13 2.44 -4.01
C THR A 64 6.16 1.56 -4.70
N GLU A 65 5.95 1.32 -5.99
CA GLU A 65 6.86 0.59 -6.87
C GLU A 65 6.84 1.22 -8.28
N GLN A 66 7.77 0.80 -9.13
CA GLN A 66 7.67 1.09 -10.56
C GLN A 66 6.35 0.53 -11.11
N THR A 67 5.71 1.23 -12.04
CA THR A 67 4.37 0.87 -12.53
C THR A 67 4.28 -0.57 -13.05
N GLN A 68 5.31 -1.03 -13.78
CA GLN A 68 5.36 -2.42 -14.27
C GLN A 68 5.49 -3.43 -13.12
N GLU A 69 6.31 -3.12 -12.13
CA GLU A 69 6.55 -4.00 -10.99
C GLU A 69 5.34 -4.05 -10.06
N ALA A 70 4.65 -2.93 -9.83
CA ALA A 70 3.40 -2.88 -9.10
C ALA A 70 2.34 -3.79 -9.75
N ALA A 71 2.25 -3.78 -11.10
CA ALA A 71 1.35 -4.65 -11.84
C ALA A 71 1.74 -6.14 -11.72
N ARG A 72 3.04 -6.46 -11.70
CA ARG A 72 3.53 -7.83 -11.46
C ARG A 72 3.16 -8.30 -10.06
N ILE A 73 3.46 -7.49 -9.04
CA ILE A 73 3.23 -7.81 -7.62
C ILE A 73 1.74 -8.04 -7.35
N VAL A 74 0.86 -7.18 -7.87
CA VAL A 74 -0.58 -7.30 -7.61
C VAL A 74 -1.16 -8.61 -8.15
N ALA A 75 -0.58 -9.11 -9.25
CA ALA A 75 -0.97 -10.33 -9.94
C ALA A 75 -0.36 -11.62 -9.33
N LEU A 76 0.51 -11.49 -8.32
CA LEU A 76 1.11 -12.66 -7.67
C LEU A 76 0.05 -13.57 -7.01
N PRO A 77 0.29 -14.88 -6.99
CA PRO A 77 -0.45 -15.80 -6.12
C PRO A 77 -0.44 -15.34 -4.67
N GLU A 78 -1.45 -15.74 -3.89
CA GLU A 78 -1.63 -15.25 -2.52
C GLU A 78 -0.42 -15.49 -1.62
N ALA A 79 0.17 -16.69 -1.67
CA ALA A 79 1.35 -17.02 -0.88
C ALA A 79 2.57 -16.16 -1.24
N GLU A 80 2.79 -15.89 -2.53
CA GLU A 80 3.91 -15.08 -3.01
C GLU A 80 3.72 -13.59 -2.67
N PHE A 81 2.50 -13.08 -2.82
CA PHE A 81 2.17 -11.72 -2.41
C PHE A 81 2.36 -11.54 -0.89
N HIS A 82 1.91 -12.52 -0.11
CA HIS A 82 2.04 -12.51 1.34
C HIS A 82 3.50 -12.47 1.78
N ALA A 83 4.36 -13.32 1.20
CA ALA A 83 5.79 -13.32 1.49
C ALA A 83 6.46 -11.97 1.17
N GLU A 84 6.11 -11.38 0.03
CA GLU A 84 6.69 -10.11 -0.41
C GLU A 84 6.17 -8.90 0.41
N LEU A 85 4.92 -8.99 0.88
CA LEU A 85 4.32 -8.06 1.84
C LEU A 85 5.03 -8.16 3.20
N GLU A 86 5.16 -9.35 3.76
CA GLU A 86 5.79 -9.59 5.06
C GLU A 86 7.23 -9.08 5.09
N ARG A 87 7.99 -9.33 4.01
CA ARG A 87 9.36 -8.83 3.85
C ARG A 87 9.47 -7.31 3.96
N ARG A 88 8.49 -6.55 3.46
CA ARG A 88 8.48 -5.07 3.51
C ARG A 88 7.82 -4.51 4.77
N PHE A 89 6.80 -5.19 5.27
CA PHE A 89 6.06 -4.79 6.46
C PHE A 89 6.90 -5.01 7.72
N GLY A 90 7.69 -6.09 7.75
CA GLY A 90 8.47 -6.52 8.90
C GLY A 90 7.61 -7.26 9.94
N LEU A 91 8.26 -7.83 10.96
CA LEU A 91 7.64 -8.75 11.93
C LEU A 91 7.18 -8.09 13.23
N ARG A 92 7.24 -6.75 13.32
CA ARG A 92 6.99 -6.03 14.56
C ARG A 92 5.55 -6.22 15.08
N LEU A 93 4.57 -6.15 14.17
CA LEU A 93 3.15 -6.33 14.51
C LEU A 93 2.72 -7.81 14.53
N GLY A 94 3.68 -8.74 14.47
CA GLY A 94 3.43 -10.17 14.47
C GLY A 94 3.01 -10.68 13.10
N GLU A 95 2.22 -11.75 13.11
CA GLU A 95 1.63 -12.32 11.90
C GLU A 95 0.74 -11.28 11.20
N ILE A 96 0.80 -11.27 9.87
CA ILE A 96 0.03 -10.33 9.05
C ILE A 96 -0.76 -11.04 7.97
N ALA A 97 -1.85 -10.44 7.49
CA ALA A 97 -2.60 -10.96 6.35
C ALA A 97 -3.20 -9.81 5.55
N ALA A 98 -3.11 -9.89 4.22
CA ALA A 98 -3.82 -8.96 3.36
C ALA A 98 -5.32 -9.35 3.33
N VAL A 99 -6.16 -8.52 3.93
CA VAL A 99 -7.60 -8.77 4.12
C VAL A 99 -8.47 -7.90 3.20
N GLY A 100 -7.85 -6.97 2.47
CA GLY A 100 -8.51 -6.09 1.51
C GLY A 100 -8.10 -6.36 0.06
N PRO A 101 -8.85 -5.80 -0.91
CA PRO A 101 -8.45 -5.86 -2.32
C PRO A 101 -7.10 -5.17 -2.52
N ARG A 102 -6.29 -5.73 -3.43
CA ARG A 102 -5.01 -5.13 -3.83
C ARG A 102 -5.30 -4.14 -4.98
N ARG A 103 -5.38 -2.85 -4.66
CA ARG A 103 -5.66 -1.80 -5.66
C ARG A 103 -4.36 -1.17 -6.12
N VAL A 104 -4.27 -0.80 -7.39
CA VAL A 104 -3.13 -0.09 -7.96
C VAL A 104 -3.57 1.29 -8.40
N HIS A 105 -2.82 2.31 -8.00
CA HIS A 105 -3.07 3.71 -8.36
C HIS A 105 -1.80 4.33 -8.97
N PRO A 106 -1.88 4.98 -10.14
CA PRO A 106 -0.73 5.71 -10.70
C PRO A 106 -0.40 6.94 -9.85
N LEU A 107 0.88 7.28 -9.76
CA LEU A 107 1.41 8.44 -9.04
C LEU A 107 1.82 9.58 -9.99
#